data_AF-Q5DB54-F1
#
_entry.id   AF-Q5DB54-F1
#
_cell.length_a   1.000
_cell.length_b   1.000
_cell.length_c   1.000
_cell.angle_alpha   90.00
_cell.angle_beta   90.00
_cell.angle_gamma   90.00
#
_symmetry.space_group_name_H-M   'P 1'
#
loop_
_entity.id
_entity.type
_entity.pdbx_description
1 polymer ?
#
loop_
_entity_poly.entity_id
_entity_poly.type
_entity_poly.pdbx_seq_one_letter_code
_entity_poly.pdbx_strand_id
1 'polypeptide(L)'
;METARLVALCGDWNCVLSEECDSIPEKALDSIRATVGKCQLLLQKKLPFFQSLIDMAETSLDKSNTPSNTKTAPEATINDLLGYWTLVADEISLSDSAFERLRIWRDELHWSVDHCPVTPARSQIVKRRGRSSKQLKRLPTPKSNKTKESQSVIGGVLNISSQNLLPSQKLGSNIKATKGVQKKPVRSRFAEFLRTKKAVLTEATTADYGQ
;
A
#
# COMPACT_ATOMS: atom_id res chain seq x y z
N MET A 1 -12.54 10.85 -11.93
CA MET A 1 -11.81 11.29 -10.73
C MET A 1 -10.58 10.43 -10.55
N GLU A 2 -9.44 11.06 -10.28
CA GLU A 2 -8.13 10.38 -10.24
C GLU A 2 -7.99 9.42 -9.04
N THR A 3 -8.52 9.81 -7.87
CA THR A 3 -8.63 8.95 -6.69
C THR A 3 -9.34 7.64 -6.99
N ALA A 4 -10.48 7.69 -7.69
CA ALA A 4 -11.25 6.50 -8.03
C ALA A 4 -10.47 5.54 -8.95
N ARG A 5 -9.71 6.08 -9.90
CA ARG A 5 -8.86 5.28 -10.80
C ARG A 5 -7.77 4.55 -10.03
N LEU A 6 -7.07 5.25 -9.15
CA LEU A 6 -6.01 4.66 -8.31
C LEU A 6 -6.55 3.64 -7.30
N VAL A 7 -7.74 3.89 -6.73
CA VAL A 7 -8.43 2.92 -5.85
C VAL A 7 -8.77 1.64 -6.61
N ALA A 8 -9.35 1.76 -7.81
CA ALA A 8 -9.65 0.62 -8.66
C ALA A 8 -8.38 -0.17 -9.00
N LEU A 9 -7.30 0.52 -9.38
CA LEU A 9 -6.02 -0.10 -9.70
C LEU A 9 -5.42 -0.86 -8.51
N CYS A 10 -5.48 -0.28 -7.31
CA CYS A 10 -5.08 -0.99 -6.09
C CYS A 10 -5.97 -2.21 -5.83
N GLY A 11 -7.27 -2.11 -6.08
CA GLY A 11 -8.22 -3.22 -5.96
C GLY A 11 -7.86 -4.37 -6.89
N ASP A 12 -7.66 -4.09 -8.18
CA ASP A 12 -7.33 -5.08 -9.20
C ASP A 12 -6.06 -5.87 -8.83
N TRP A 13 -5.02 -5.18 -8.39
CA TRP A 13 -3.76 -5.83 -7.99
C TRP A 13 -3.86 -6.58 -6.65
N ASN A 14 -4.73 -6.15 -5.74
CA ASN A 14 -5.05 -6.95 -4.55
C ASN A 14 -5.85 -8.22 -4.89
N CYS A 15 -6.71 -8.17 -5.91
CA CYS A 15 -7.37 -9.37 -6.44
C CYS A 15 -6.33 -10.35 -7.01
N VAL A 16 -5.36 -9.88 -7.79
CA VAL A 16 -4.24 -10.72 -8.28
C VAL A 16 -3.49 -11.38 -7.11
N LEU A 17 -3.15 -10.62 -6.06
CA LEU A 17 -2.52 -11.17 -4.86
C LEU A 17 -3.38 -12.24 -4.15
N SER A 18 -4.70 -12.16 -4.25
CA SER A 18 -5.61 -13.09 -3.56
C SER A 18 -5.92 -14.33 -4.40
N GLU A 19 -6.07 -14.18 -5.72
CA GLU A 19 -6.46 -15.25 -6.64
C GLU A 19 -5.26 -16.09 -7.11
N GLU A 20 -4.10 -15.46 -7.29
CA GLU A 20 -2.92 -16.08 -7.93
C GLU A 20 -1.77 -16.31 -6.93
N CYS A 21 -1.99 -16.13 -5.63
CA CYS A 21 -0.94 -16.13 -4.59
C CYS A 21 0.00 -17.35 -4.65
N ASP A 22 -0.54 -18.54 -4.93
CA ASP A 22 0.23 -19.79 -4.94
C ASP A 22 1.06 -19.97 -6.23
N SER A 23 0.75 -19.21 -7.28
CA SER A 23 1.39 -19.29 -8.60
C SER A 23 2.43 -18.21 -8.85
N ILE A 24 2.38 -17.12 -8.07
CA ILE A 24 3.25 -15.97 -8.22
C ILE A 24 4.52 -16.19 -7.38
N PRO A 25 5.73 -15.98 -7.94
CA PRO A 25 6.97 -16.01 -7.17
C PRO A 25 6.97 -14.99 -6.02
N GLU A 26 7.61 -15.34 -4.89
CA GLU A 26 7.65 -14.47 -3.69
C GLU A 26 8.12 -13.04 -3.99
N LYS A 27 9.16 -12.90 -4.84
CA LYS A 27 9.68 -11.59 -5.26
C LYS A 27 8.63 -10.74 -6.00
N ALA A 28 7.76 -11.38 -6.76
CA ALA A 28 6.66 -10.70 -7.44
C ALA A 28 5.55 -10.31 -6.47
N LEU A 29 5.21 -11.16 -5.50
CA LEU A 29 4.29 -10.81 -4.41
C LEU A 29 4.77 -9.56 -3.65
N ASP A 30 6.04 -9.52 -3.29
CA ASP A 30 6.64 -8.37 -2.59
C ASP A 30 6.61 -7.10 -3.44
N SER A 31 6.89 -7.20 -4.74
CA SER A 31 6.83 -6.08 -5.67
C SER A 31 5.42 -5.52 -5.84
N ILE A 32 4.41 -6.40 -5.93
CA ILE A 32 3.00 -6.00 -5.97
C ILE A 32 2.60 -5.31 -4.67
N ARG A 33 2.89 -5.93 -3.51
CA ARG A 33 2.59 -5.35 -2.18
C ARG A 33 3.24 -3.98 -2.00
N ALA A 34 4.51 -3.82 -2.40
CA ALA A 34 5.22 -2.56 -2.32
C ALA A 34 4.58 -1.48 -3.21
N THR A 35 4.16 -1.84 -4.43
CA THR A 35 3.54 -0.91 -5.36
C THR A 35 2.15 -0.49 -4.90
N VAL A 36 1.31 -1.45 -4.49
CA VAL A 36 -0.01 -1.19 -3.91
C VAL A 36 0.11 -0.35 -2.65
N GLY A 37 1.04 -0.67 -1.74
CA GLY A 37 1.25 0.08 -0.51
C GLY A 37 1.68 1.52 -0.74
N LYS A 38 2.55 1.79 -1.73
CA LYS A 38 2.92 3.15 -2.12
C LYS A 38 1.73 3.94 -2.66
N CYS A 39 0.93 3.34 -3.54
CA CYS A 39 -0.26 3.99 -4.09
C CYS A 39 -1.32 4.24 -3.01
N GLN A 40 -1.51 3.30 -2.08
CA GLN A 40 -2.38 3.50 -0.91
C GLN A 40 -1.90 4.65 -0.01
N LEU A 41 -0.59 4.84 0.16
CA LEU A 41 -0.05 5.96 0.93
C LEU A 41 -0.38 7.31 0.27
N LEU A 42 -0.28 7.39 -1.06
CA LEU A 42 -0.70 8.56 -1.84
C LEU A 42 -2.19 8.86 -1.62
N LEU A 43 -3.04 7.84 -1.73
CA LEU A 43 -4.50 7.92 -1.53
C LEU A 43 -4.92 8.30 -0.11
N GLN A 44 -4.25 7.77 0.91
CA GLN A 44 -4.66 7.91 2.31
C GLN A 44 -4.00 9.07 3.05
N LYS A 45 -2.91 9.64 2.49
CA LYS A 45 -2.16 10.72 3.15
C LYS A 45 -2.05 11.95 2.29
N LYS A 46 -1.50 11.82 1.08
CA LYS A 46 -1.11 12.98 0.27
C LYS A 46 -2.30 13.66 -0.38
N LEU A 47 -3.22 12.89 -0.97
CA LEU A 47 -4.43 13.44 -1.58
C LEU A 47 -5.37 14.09 -0.53
N PRO A 48 -5.63 13.47 0.64
CA PRO A 48 -6.37 14.14 1.72
C PRO A 48 -5.68 15.38 2.26
N PHE A 49 -4.34 15.38 2.36
CA PHE A 49 -3.60 16.57 2.76
C PHE A 49 -3.71 17.69 1.72
N PHE A 50 -3.67 17.36 0.43
CA PHE A 50 -3.89 18.34 -0.63
C PHE A 50 -5.29 18.96 -0.55
N GLN A 51 -6.32 18.15 -0.26
CA GLN A 51 -7.67 18.67 -0.01
C GLN A 51 -7.68 19.65 1.17
N SER A 52 -7.02 19.31 2.28
CA SER A 52 -6.90 20.22 3.42
C SER A 52 -6.15 21.52 3.08
N LEU A 53 -5.17 21.48 2.18
CA LEU A 53 -4.52 22.70 1.70
C LEU A 53 -5.47 23.58 0.89
N ILE A 54 -6.34 23.00 0.07
CA ILE A 54 -7.38 23.73 -0.67
C ILE A 54 -8.32 24.40 0.32
N ASP A 55 -8.83 23.65 1.29
CA ASP A 55 -9.74 24.18 2.32
C ASP A 55 -9.07 25.34 3.09
N MET A 56 -7.78 25.23 3.42
CA MET A 56 -7.02 26.31 4.08
C MET A 56 -6.89 27.55 3.18
N ALA A 57 -6.59 27.38 1.89
CA ALA A 57 -6.47 28.48 0.94
C ALA A 57 -7.81 29.22 0.74
N GLU A 58 -8.92 28.48 0.66
CA GLU A 58 -10.27 29.05 0.56
C GLU A 58 -10.60 29.89 1.81
N THR A 59 -10.39 29.34 3.02
CA THR A 59 -10.67 30.08 4.26
C THR A 59 -9.80 31.33 4.43
N SER A 60 -8.61 31.36 3.83
CA SER A 60 -7.72 32.51 3.84
C SER A 60 -8.19 33.61 2.90
N LEU A 61 -8.70 33.25 1.72
CA LEU A 61 -9.33 34.20 0.80
C LEU A 61 -10.56 34.87 1.44
N ASP A 62 -11.38 34.11 2.15
CA ASP A 62 -12.58 34.64 2.83
C ASP A 62 -12.23 35.61 3.98
N LYS A 63 -11.15 35.33 4.72
CA LYS A 63 -10.65 36.20 5.80
C LYS A 63 -10.00 37.48 5.29
N SER A 64 -9.42 37.48 4.08
CA SER A 64 -8.93 38.70 3.44
C SER A 64 -10.06 39.74 3.23
N ASN A 65 -11.32 39.29 3.13
CA ASN A 65 -12.47 40.15 2.90
C ASN A 65 -13.14 40.65 4.20
N THR A 66 -12.67 40.23 5.37
CA THR A 66 -13.19 40.67 6.68
C THR A 66 -12.06 41.11 7.62
N PRO A 67 -12.09 42.35 8.14
CA PRO A 67 -11.02 42.84 9.01
C PRO A 67 -11.12 42.18 10.39
N SER A 68 -10.48 41.03 10.57
CA SER A 68 -10.47 40.31 11.85
C SER A 68 -9.10 40.36 12.54
N ASN A 69 -9.08 40.97 13.72
CA ASN A 69 -7.94 41.10 14.63
C ASN A 69 -7.71 39.83 15.47
N THR A 70 -7.63 38.65 14.84
CA THR A 70 -7.37 37.40 15.57
C THR A 70 -6.26 36.58 14.95
N LYS A 71 -5.25 36.31 15.79
CA LYS A 71 -4.03 35.53 15.62
C LYS A 71 -4.13 34.34 14.63
N THR A 72 -3.61 34.59 13.43
CA THR A 72 -2.73 33.71 12.63
C THR A 72 -3.08 32.22 12.59
N ALA A 73 -4.24 31.88 12.03
CA ALA A 73 -4.45 30.52 11.52
C ALA A 73 -3.44 30.24 10.37
N PRO A 74 -2.94 29.00 10.21
CA PRO A 74 -2.10 28.66 9.07
C PRO A 74 -2.85 28.93 7.77
N GLU A 75 -2.21 29.68 6.88
CA GLU A 75 -2.72 30.08 5.57
C GLU A 75 -1.94 29.35 4.49
N ALA A 76 -2.67 28.80 3.52
CA ALA A 76 -2.08 28.19 2.33
C ALA A 76 -2.21 29.16 1.16
N THR A 77 -1.12 29.37 0.42
CA THR A 77 -1.12 30.22 -0.76
C THR A 77 -1.34 29.39 -2.03
N ILE A 78 -1.70 30.06 -3.13
CA ILE A 78 -1.78 29.43 -4.47
C ILE A 78 -0.46 28.76 -4.85
N ASN A 79 0.69 29.34 -4.45
CA ASN A 79 2.00 28.76 -4.70
C ASN A 79 2.23 27.46 -3.90
N ASP A 80 1.70 27.35 -2.69
CA ASP A 80 1.77 26.13 -1.88
C ASP A 80 0.93 25.01 -2.51
N LEU A 81 -0.27 25.35 -3.01
CA LEU A 81 -1.12 24.43 -3.76
C LEU A 81 -0.42 23.92 -5.02
N LEU A 82 0.10 24.85 -5.84
CA LEU A 82 0.81 24.50 -7.07
C LEU A 82 2.01 23.60 -6.76
N GLY A 83 2.86 24.00 -5.80
CA GLY A 83 4.05 23.25 -5.43
C GLY A 83 3.74 21.85 -4.90
N TYR A 84 2.69 21.72 -4.07
CA TYR A 84 2.29 20.41 -3.56
C TYR A 84 1.65 19.53 -4.64
N TRP A 85 0.83 20.13 -5.52
CA TRP A 85 0.23 19.41 -6.63
C TRP A 85 1.29 18.80 -7.55
N THR A 86 2.37 19.51 -7.86
CA THR A 86 3.47 18.95 -8.67
C THR A 86 4.05 17.67 -8.05
N LEU A 87 4.25 17.66 -6.72
CA LEU A 87 4.74 16.48 -6.02
C LEU A 87 3.73 15.31 -6.05
N VAL A 88 2.44 15.62 -5.94
CA VAL A 88 1.36 14.61 -6.01
C VAL A 88 1.27 14.04 -7.43
N ALA A 89 1.30 14.89 -8.45
CA ALA A 89 1.24 14.50 -9.86
C ALA A 89 2.43 13.61 -10.27
N ASP A 90 3.64 13.94 -9.79
CA ASP A 90 4.83 13.11 -10.00
C ASP A 90 4.66 11.73 -9.35
N GLU A 91 4.12 11.66 -8.13
CA GLU A 91 3.90 10.40 -7.44
C GLU A 91 2.78 9.54 -8.06
N ILE A 92 1.75 10.17 -8.62
CA ILE A 92 0.73 9.50 -9.43
C ILE A 92 1.40 8.85 -10.65
N SER A 93 2.20 9.62 -11.39
CA SER A 93 2.90 9.14 -12.60
C SER A 93 3.88 8.00 -12.29
N LEU A 94 4.58 8.08 -11.16
CA LEU A 94 5.46 7.02 -10.67
C LEU A 94 4.69 5.75 -10.28
N SER A 95 3.49 5.92 -9.71
CA SER A 95 2.61 4.81 -9.36
C SER A 95 2.09 4.12 -10.62
N ASP A 96 1.63 4.88 -11.62
CA ASP A 96 1.20 4.34 -12.91
C ASP A 96 2.30 3.55 -13.60
N SER A 97 3.50 4.13 -13.68
CA SER A 97 4.66 3.45 -14.25
C SER A 97 5.02 2.17 -13.49
N ALA A 98 4.80 2.13 -12.16
CA ALA A 98 5.06 0.94 -11.36
C ALA A 98 4.05 -0.17 -11.62
N PHE A 99 2.76 0.16 -11.69
CA PHE A 99 1.72 -0.80 -12.05
C PHE A 99 1.87 -1.30 -13.49
N GLU A 100 2.29 -0.44 -14.41
CA GLU A 100 2.55 -0.84 -15.80
C GLU A 100 3.71 -1.83 -15.89
N ARG A 101 4.80 -1.59 -15.14
CA ARG A 101 5.91 -2.57 -15.04
C ARG A 101 5.46 -3.92 -14.48
N LEU A 102 4.58 -3.91 -13.48
CA LEU A 102 4.01 -5.16 -12.94
C LEU A 102 3.15 -5.87 -13.98
N ARG A 103 2.34 -5.12 -14.75
CA ARG A 103 1.50 -5.65 -15.82
C ARG A 103 2.33 -6.37 -16.87
N ILE A 104 3.39 -5.72 -17.37
CA ILE A 104 4.32 -6.31 -18.34
C ILE A 104 4.99 -7.55 -17.75
N TRP A 105 5.46 -7.48 -16.50
CA TRP A 105 6.14 -8.61 -15.85
C TRP A 105 5.23 -9.84 -15.69
N ARG A 106 3.94 -9.63 -15.41
CA ARG A 106 2.93 -10.69 -15.34
C ARG A 106 2.57 -11.23 -16.72
N ASP A 107 2.13 -10.35 -17.62
CA ASP A 107 1.44 -10.71 -18.85
C ASP A 107 2.40 -11.18 -19.95
N GLU A 108 3.57 -10.54 -20.07
CA GLU A 108 4.54 -10.79 -21.16
C GLU A 108 5.71 -11.65 -20.72
N LEU A 109 6.16 -11.49 -19.46
CA LEU A 109 7.38 -12.12 -18.95
C LEU A 109 7.11 -13.26 -17.95
N HIS A 110 5.84 -13.54 -17.65
CA HIS A 110 5.39 -14.62 -16.78
C HIS A 110 6.20 -14.75 -15.48
N TRP A 111 6.45 -13.62 -14.82
CA TRP A 111 7.21 -13.52 -13.57
C TRP A 111 8.68 -13.96 -13.65
N SER A 112 9.29 -13.91 -14.84
CA SER A 112 10.71 -14.24 -15.04
C SER A 112 11.61 -13.46 -14.07
N VAL A 113 12.48 -14.17 -13.36
CA VAL A 113 13.34 -13.61 -12.30
C VAL A 113 14.34 -12.59 -12.86
N ASP A 114 14.82 -12.82 -14.08
CA ASP A 114 15.82 -11.97 -14.76
C ASP A 114 15.27 -10.58 -15.11
N HIS A 115 13.95 -10.46 -15.24
CA HIS A 115 13.26 -9.23 -15.60
C HIS A 115 12.48 -8.61 -14.44
N CYS A 116 12.88 -8.92 -13.19
CA CYS A 116 12.27 -8.32 -12.03
C CYS A 116 12.29 -6.78 -12.14
N PRO A 117 11.11 -6.12 -12.08
CA PRO A 117 11.01 -4.69 -12.27
C PRO A 117 11.74 -3.98 -11.15
N VAL A 118 12.73 -3.18 -11.52
CA VAL A 118 13.43 -2.32 -10.59
C VAL A 118 12.51 -1.14 -10.28
N THR A 119 12.04 -1.04 -9.05
CA THR A 119 11.48 0.23 -8.59
C THR A 119 12.60 1.28 -8.60
N PRO A 120 12.42 2.41 -9.30
CA PRO A 120 13.40 3.48 -9.28
C PRO A 120 13.73 3.84 -7.83
N ALA A 121 15.03 3.98 -7.53
CA ALA A 121 15.46 4.46 -6.23
C ALA A 121 14.77 5.79 -5.96
N ARG A 122 14.23 5.95 -4.74
CA ARG A 122 13.64 7.22 -4.29
C ARG A 122 14.63 8.32 -4.64
N SER A 123 14.21 9.26 -5.49
CA SER A 123 15.05 10.42 -5.86
C SER A 123 15.60 10.99 -4.56
N GLN A 124 16.93 11.04 -4.48
CA GLN A 124 17.57 11.51 -3.25
C GLN A 124 17.07 12.93 -3.06
N ILE A 125 16.37 13.17 -1.94
CA ILE A 125 16.05 14.54 -1.53
C ILE A 125 17.40 15.23 -1.49
N VAL A 126 17.67 16.07 -2.48
CA VAL A 126 18.86 16.89 -2.51
C VAL A 126 18.73 17.76 -1.27
N LYS A 127 19.45 17.40 -0.20
CA LYS A 127 19.58 18.26 0.97
C LYS A 127 20.14 19.55 0.42
N ARG A 128 19.30 20.59 0.29
CA ARG A 128 19.76 21.94 -0.05
C ARG A 128 20.85 22.26 0.95
N ARG A 129 22.10 22.25 0.48
CA ARG A 129 23.30 22.47 1.28
C ARG A 129 23.29 23.96 1.60
N GLY A 130 22.67 24.35 2.71
CA GLY A 130 22.48 25.77 2.99
C GLY A 130 21.52 26.14 4.12
N ARG A 131 21.48 25.40 5.23
CA ARG A 131 21.11 25.97 6.53
C ARG A 131 21.79 25.13 7.60
N SER A 132 22.82 25.68 8.24
CA SER A 132 23.42 25.05 9.41
C SER A 132 22.32 24.79 10.43
N SER A 133 21.98 23.53 10.68
CA SER A 133 21.10 23.21 11.79
C SER A 133 21.88 23.54 13.05
N LYS A 134 21.60 24.69 13.66
CA LYS A 134 21.95 24.89 15.07
C LYS A 134 21.30 23.72 15.80
N GLN A 135 22.12 22.84 16.37
CA GLN A 135 21.64 21.68 17.10
C GLN A 135 20.65 22.17 18.15
N LEU A 136 19.38 21.80 18.00
CA LEU A 136 18.44 21.81 19.09
C LEU A 136 18.98 20.83 20.12
N LYS A 137 19.51 21.37 21.24
CA LYS A 137 19.96 20.58 22.38
C LYS A 137 18.77 19.73 22.83
N ARG A 138 18.91 18.39 22.77
CA ARG A 138 17.89 17.47 23.28
C ARG A 138 17.64 17.79 24.75
N LEU A 139 16.36 17.84 25.12
CA LEU A 139 15.94 17.90 26.52
C LEU A 139 16.43 16.63 27.24
N PRO A 140 16.94 16.71 28.48
CA PRO A 140 17.44 15.54 29.19
C PRO A 140 16.30 14.55 29.49
N THR A 141 16.46 13.30 29.07
CA THR A 141 15.62 12.18 29.53
C THR A 141 16.03 11.79 30.95
N PRO A 142 15.09 11.63 31.90
CA PRO A 142 15.41 11.24 33.27
C PRO A 142 15.97 9.81 33.32
N LYS A 143 17.13 9.67 33.94
CA LYS A 143 17.77 8.38 34.27
C LYS A 143 17.06 7.78 35.49
N SER A 144 16.35 6.67 35.31
CA SER A 144 15.90 5.85 36.44
C SER A 144 17.08 5.00 36.92
N ASN A 145 17.70 5.41 38.02
CA ASN A 145 18.68 4.61 38.73
C ASN A 145 17.95 3.62 39.64
N LYS A 146 18.30 2.35 39.47
CA LYS A 146 17.93 1.22 40.30
C LYS A 146 18.69 1.33 41.63
N THR A 147 17.99 1.60 42.72
CA THR A 147 18.54 1.41 44.08
C THR A 147 17.68 0.38 44.79
N LYS A 148 18.35 -0.69 45.22
CA LYS A 148 17.83 -1.75 46.08
C LYS A 148 17.64 -1.18 47.48
N GLU A 149 16.49 -1.42 48.10
CA GLU A 149 16.43 -1.54 49.55
C GLU A 149 15.42 -2.62 49.93
N SER A 150 15.92 -3.55 50.74
CA SER A 150 15.28 -4.79 51.15
C SER A 150 14.68 -4.61 52.53
N GLN A 151 13.45 -5.07 52.75
CA GLN A 151 12.91 -5.55 54.02
C GLN A 151 11.61 -6.30 53.66
N SER A 152 11.51 -7.64 53.64
CA SER A 152 11.80 -8.72 54.61
C SER A 152 10.54 -9.19 55.37
N VAL A 153 9.91 -10.24 54.79
CA VAL A 153 9.24 -11.43 55.41
C VAL A 153 7.87 -11.12 56.07
N ILE A 154 6.77 -11.85 55.89
CA ILE A 154 6.43 -13.31 55.90
C ILE A 154 5.16 -13.46 55.03
N GLY A 155 4.82 -14.50 54.26
CA GLY A 155 5.27 -15.89 54.06
C GLY A 155 4.06 -16.61 53.43
N GLY A 156 4.26 -17.28 52.30
CA GLY A 156 3.20 -17.97 51.56
C GLY A 156 3.80 -18.77 50.41
N VAL A 157 4.11 -20.03 50.70
CA VAL A 157 4.71 -21.02 49.79
C VAL A 157 3.63 -21.60 48.87
N LEU A 158 4.04 -21.99 47.65
CA LEU A 158 3.64 -23.14 46.80
C LEU A 158 3.81 -22.71 45.33
N ASN A 159 4.91 -23.03 44.65
CA ASN A 159 5.28 -24.32 44.03
C ASN A 159 4.32 -24.78 42.90
N ILE A 160 4.95 -25.30 41.83
CA ILE A 160 4.48 -26.23 40.80
C ILE A 160 4.25 -25.64 39.40
N SER A 161 5.31 -25.80 38.59
CA SER A 161 5.36 -26.57 37.34
C SER A 161 4.42 -26.26 36.18
N SER A 162 5.07 -25.98 35.06
CA SER A 162 4.65 -26.29 33.69
C SER A 162 3.95 -27.64 33.57
N GLN A 163 2.81 -27.70 32.86
CA GLN A 163 2.44 -28.80 31.95
C GLN A 163 1.51 -28.31 30.80
N ASN A 164 2.02 -28.55 29.59
CA ASN A 164 1.39 -28.87 28.30
C ASN A 164 -0.14 -29.02 28.20
N LEU A 165 -0.71 -28.66 27.04
CA LEU A 165 -1.29 -29.67 26.13
C LEU A 165 -1.55 -29.11 24.71
N LEU A 166 -0.93 -29.77 23.73
CA LEU A 166 -1.31 -29.84 22.32
C LEU A 166 -2.26 -31.05 22.16
N PRO A 167 -3.21 -31.05 21.22
CA PRO A 167 -3.72 -32.32 20.68
C PRO A 167 -3.15 -32.57 19.27
N SER A 168 -2.33 -33.60 19.16
CA SER A 168 -2.00 -34.27 17.90
C SER A 168 -2.83 -35.56 17.83
N GLN A 169 -3.56 -35.78 16.74
CA GLN A 169 -4.08 -37.10 16.38
C GLN A 169 -3.61 -37.47 14.98
N LYS A 170 -2.87 -38.57 14.90
CA LYS A 170 -2.54 -39.32 13.69
C LYS A 170 -3.00 -40.76 13.93
N LEU A 171 -3.83 -41.31 13.05
CA LEU A 171 -3.93 -42.74 12.82
C LEU A 171 -4.08 -43.00 11.32
N GLY A 172 -3.37 -44.00 10.83
CA GLY A 172 -3.12 -44.24 9.41
C GLY A 172 -4.18 -45.08 8.68
N SER A 173 -4.18 -44.87 7.36
CA SER A 173 -4.52 -45.73 6.22
C SER A 173 -5.71 -46.70 6.26
N ASN A 174 -6.67 -46.47 5.34
CA ASN A 174 -7.21 -47.54 4.49
C ASN A 174 -7.69 -46.97 3.13
N ILE A 175 -7.23 -47.58 2.04
CA ILE A 175 -7.61 -47.26 0.65
C ILE A 175 -8.96 -47.92 0.36
N LYS A 176 -9.97 -47.14 -0.03
CA LYS A 176 -11.10 -47.62 -0.85
C LYS A 176 -11.60 -46.52 -1.78
N ALA A 177 -11.51 -46.80 -3.07
CA ALA A 177 -12.05 -46.00 -4.15
C ALA A 177 -13.58 -45.89 -4.06
N THR A 178 -14.11 -44.68 -4.20
CA THR A 178 -15.50 -44.45 -4.61
C THR A 178 -15.58 -43.26 -5.57
N LYS A 179 -16.34 -43.49 -6.64
CA LYS A 179 -16.54 -42.60 -7.79
C LYS A 179 -17.45 -41.42 -7.43
N GLY A 180 -17.16 -40.28 -8.05
CA GLY A 180 -18.15 -39.40 -8.68
C GLY A 180 -18.87 -38.39 -7.79
N VAL A 181 -18.33 -37.17 -7.68
CA VAL A 181 -19.13 -35.94 -7.56
C VAL A 181 -18.46 -34.84 -8.38
N GLN A 182 -19.07 -34.50 -9.52
CA GLN A 182 -18.68 -33.38 -10.38
C GLN A 182 -18.83 -32.05 -9.61
N LYS A 183 -17.71 -31.46 -9.17
CA LYS A 183 -17.69 -30.06 -8.72
C LYS A 183 -17.73 -29.16 -9.94
N LYS A 184 -18.84 -28.44 -10.12
CA LYS A 184 -18.98 -27.40 -11.16
C LYS A 184 -17.84 -26.37 -10.98
N PRO A 185 -17.16 -25.95 -12.05
CA PRO A 185 -16.07 -25.00 -11.95
C PRO A 185 -16.60 -23.63 -11.51
N VAL A 186 -16.05 -23.09 -10.42
CA VAL A 186 -16.26 -21.71 -10.00
C VAL A 186 -15.67 -20.82 -11.09
N ARG A 187 -16.52 -20.09 -11.80
CA ARG A 187 -16.08 -19.14 -12.83
C ARG A 187 -15.40 -17.95 -12.13
N SER A 188 -14.09 -17.80 -12.32
CA SER A 188 -13.35 -16.61 -11.91
C SER A 188 -13.90 -15.41 -12.68
N ARG A 189 -14.29 -14.35 -11.94
CA ARG A 189 -14.77 -13.08 -12.51
C ARG A 189 -13.72 -12.42 -13.40
N PHE A 190 -12.45 -12.58 -13.05
CA PHE A 190 -11.33 -12.05 -13.83
C PHE A 190 -11.16 -12.80 -15.17
N ALA A 191 -11.37 -14.13 -15.16
CA ALA A 191 -11.37 -14.91 -16.40
C ALA A 191 -12.52 -14.52 -17.35
N GLU A 192 -13.68 -14.10 -16.82
CA GLU A 192 -14.72 -13.51 -17.66
C GLU A 192 -14.28 -12.14 -18.20
N PHE A 193 -13.71 -11.26 -17.39
CA PHE A 193 -13.20 -9.95 -17.85
C PHE A 193 -12.19 -10.05 -18.99
N LEU A 194 -11.23 -10.98 -18.90
CA LEU A 194 -10.26 -11.23 -19.97
C LEU A 194 -10.92 -11.74 -21.26
N ARG A 195 -11.95 -12.59 -21.14
CA ARG A 195 -12.73 -13.03 -22.30
C ARG A 195 -13.51 -11.89 -22.92
N THR A 196 -14.11 -11.01 -22.11
CA THR A 196 -14.84 -9.84 -22.61
C THR A 196 -13.91 -8.86 -23.31
N LYS A 197 -12.73 -8.57 -22.75
CA LYS A 197 -11.73 -7.71 -23.40
C LYS A 197 -11.18 -8.33 -24.69
N LYS A 198 -10.96 -9.65 -24.72
CA LYS A 198 -10.52 -10.34 -25.93
C LYS A 198 -11.60 -10.34 -27.02
N ALA A 199 -12.88 -10.50 -26.64
CA ALA A 199 -14.01 -10.45 -27.58
C ALA A 199 -14.16 -9.05 -28.21
N VAL A 200 -14.03 -7.99 -27.42
CA VAL A 200 -14.08 -6.59 -27.91
C VAL A 200 -12.93 -6.30 -28.88
N LEU A 201 -11.74 -6.88 -28.65
CA LEU A 201 -10.61 -6.72 -29.57
C LEU A 201 -10.79 -7.53 -30.87
N THR A 202 -11.50 -8.65 -30.85
CA THR A 202 -11.77 -9.45 -32.05
C THR A 202 -12.88 -8.87 -32.92
N GLU A 203 -13.89 -8.21 -32.34
CA GLU A 203 -14.93 -7.50 -33.10
C GLU A 203 -14.41 -6.22 -33.78
N ALA A 204 -13.39 -5.57 -33.20
CA ALA A 204 -12.76 -4.40 -33.82
C ALA A 204 -11.91 -4.73 -35.07
N THR A 205 -11.46 -5.98 -35.21
CA THR A 205 -10.58 -6.39 -36.33
C THR A 205 -11.34 -7.03 -37.49
N THR A 206 -12.57 -7.51 -37.28
CA THR A 206 -13.40 -8.10 -38.36
C THR A 206 -14.28 -7.07 -39.08
N ALA A 207 -14.37 -5.82 -38.59
CA ALA A 207 -15.13 -4.76 -39.24
C ALA A 207 -14.38 -4.06 -40.40
N ASP A 208 -13.11 -4.38 -40.64
CA ASP A 208 -12.26 -3.69 -41.64
C ASP A 208 -11.82 -4.59 -42.83
N TYR A 209 -12.46 -5.76 -42.99
CA TYR A 209 -12.29 -6.62 -44.18
C TYR A 209 -13.66 -6.99 -44.75
N GLY A 210 -14.35 -5.98 -45.26
CA GLY A 210 -15.63 -6.11 -45.96
C GLY A 210 -15.75 -5.08 -47.07
N GLN A 211 -14.97 -5.27 -48.14
CA GLN A 211 -15.28 -4.80 -49.49
C GLN A 211 -15.19 -5.97 -50.46
#